data_AF-A0A550HTL4-F1
#
_entry.id   AF-A0A550HTL4-F1
#
_cell.length_a   1.000
_cell.length_b   1.000
_cell.length_c   1.000
_cell.angle_alpha   90.00
_cell.angle_beta   90.00
_cell.angle_gamma   90.00
#
_symmetry.space_group_name_H-M   'P 1'
#
loop_
_entity.id
_entity.type
_entity.pdbx_description
1 polymer ?
#
loop_
_entity_poly.entity_id
_entity_poly.type
_entity_poly.pdbx_seq_one_letter_code
_entity_poly.pdbx_strand_id
1 'polypeptide(L)' 'MGTVVPVAHQEQSTPPEHHTTTVDQGRFCLARCTCGWRGPARRARSLARTDAEAHSTAPA' A
#
# COMPACT_ATOMS: atom_id res chain seq x y z
N MET A 1 16.88 24.66 34.68
CA MET A 1 17.78 24.53 33.51
C MET A 1 17.39 23.25 32.81
N GLY A 2 16.45 23.31 31.87
CA GLY A 2 15.94 22.12 31.18
C GLY A 2 15.69 22.48 29.74
N THR A 3 16.60 22.06 28.87
CA THR A 3 16.45 22.26 27.42
C THR A 3 15.54 21.18 26.89
N VAL A 4 14.33 21.56 26.47
CA VAL A 4 13.48 20.71 25.63
C VAL A 4 14.17 20.58 24.26
N VAL A 5 14.48 19.36 23.85
CA VAL A 5 14.90 19.06 22.48
C VAL A 5 13.64 19.00 21.61
N PRO A 6 13.54 19.77 20.51
CA PRO A 6 12.50 19.54 19.54
C PRO A 6 12.81 18.23 18.81
N VAL A 7 12.05 17.18 19.10
CA VAL A 7 11.95 16.03 18.19
C VAL A 7 11.34 16.55 16.90
N ALA A 8 12.18 16.75 15.89
CA ALA A 8 11.72 16.87 14.52
C ALA A 8 11.11 15.51 14.15
N HIS A 9 9.80 15.35 14.38
CA HIS A 9 9.04 14.40 13.61
C HIS A 9 9.01 14.98 12.21
N GLN A 10 10.01 14.62 11.41
CA GLN A 10 9.97 14.87 9.98
C GLN A 10 8.77 14.05 9.50
N GLU A 11 7.64 14.72 9.31
CA GLU A 11 6.57 14.24 8.46
C GLU A 11 7.17 14.10 7.07
N GLN A 12 7.79 12.94 6.87
CA GLN A 12 8.35 12.49 5.63
C GLN A 12 7.17 12.47 4.66
N SER A 13 6.99 13.57 3.93
CA SER A 13 6.24 13.60 2.69
C SER A 13 7.06 12.84 1.64
N THR A 14 7.42 11.59 1.95
CA THR A 14 7.59 10.56 0.93
C THR A 14 6.27 10.50 0.17
N PRO A 15 6.30 10.33 -1.18
CA PRO A 15 5.06 10.02 -1.91
C PRO A 15 4.35 8.91 -1.13
N PRO A 16 3.02 8.94 -0.99
CA PRO A 16 2.32 7.96 -0.16
C PRO A 16 2.83 6.59 -0.56
N GLU A 17 3.60 5.93 0.30
CA GLU A 17 4.22 4.66 -0.07
C GLU A 17 3.06 3.68 -0.23
N HIS A 18 2.67 3.45 -1.48
CA HIS A 18 1.54 2.61 -1.85
C HIS A 18 1.92 1.16 -1.56
N HIS A 19 1.79 0.77 -0.31
CA HIS A 19 2.08 -0.59 0.10
C HIS A 19 0.90 -1.48 -0.29
N THR A 20 1.07 -2.18 -1.40
CA THR A 20 0.05 -3.09 -1.92
C THR A 20 0.27 -4.49 -1.37
N THR A 21 -0.80 -5.11 -0.90
CA THR A 21 -0.81 -6.44 -0.32
C THR A 21 -1.88 -7.27 -1.01
N THR A 22 -1.59 -8.54 -1.28
CA THR A 22 -2.62 -9.46 -1.78
C THR A 22 -3.26 -10.19 -0.61
N VAL A 23 -4.59 -10.28 -0.62
CA VAL A 23 -5.36 -11.02 0.38
C VAL A 23 -6.23 -12.07 -0.30
N ASP A 24 -6.23 -13.26 0.29
CA ASP A 24 -6.95 -14.42 -0.23
C ASP A 24 -8.31 -14.51 0.47
N GLN A 25 -9.39 -14.33 -0.27
CA GLN A 25 -10.77 -14.53 0.19
C GLN A 25 -11.33 -15.82 -0.43
N GLY A 26 -11.02 -16.95 0.22
CA GLY A 26 -11.46 -18.28 -0.21
C GLY A 26 -10.84 -18.69 -1.56
N ARG A 27 -11.66 -18.72 -2.61
CA ARG A 27 -11.23 -19.06 -3.99
C ARG A 27 -10.75 -17.87 -4.81
N PHE A 28 -10.74 -16.68 -4.23
CA PHE A 28 -10.37 -15.43 -4.89
C PHE A 28 -9.20 -14.78 -4.15
N CYS A 29 -8.39 -14.05 -4.90
CA CYS A 29 -7.29 -13.23 -4.44
C CYS A 29 -7.53 -11.81 -4.95
N LEU A 30 -7.36 -10.83 -4.07
CA LEU A 30 -7.56 -9.41 -4.37
C LEU A 30 -6.38 -8.62 -3.85
N ALA A 31 -6.02 -7.57 -4.57
CA ALA A 31 -5.06 -6.59 -4.12
C ALA A 31 -5.74 -5.58 -3.18
N ARG A 32 -5.04 -5.12 -2.16
CA ARG A 32 -5.42 -3.96 -1.35
C ARG A 32 -4.22 -3.06 -1.17
N CYS A 33 -4.42 -1.76 -1.21
CA CYS A 33 -3.41 -0.75 -0.94
C CYS A 33 -3.68 -0.11 0.43
N THR A 34 -2.63 0.26 1.14
CA THR A 34 -2.71 1.08 2.37
C THR A 34 -3.35 2.45 2.12
N CYS A 35 -3.33 2.95 0.89
CA CYS A 35 -4.03 4.14 0.42
C CYS A 35 -5.56 4.01 0.35
N GLY A 36 -6.12 2.83 0.60
CA GLY A 36 -7.57 2.57 0.57
C GLY A 36 -8.07 1.96 -0.74
N TRP A 37 -7.23 1.87 -1.78
CA TRP A 37 -7.58 1.21 -3.03
C TRP A 37 -7.72 -0.31 -2.86
N ARG A 38 -8.66 -0.90 -3.59
CA ARG A 38 -8.94 -2.34 -3.60
C ARG A 38 -9.03 -2.80 -5.04
N GLY A 39 -8.17 -3.74 -5.38
CA GLY A 39 -8.16 -4.39 -6.67
C GLY A 39 -9.36 -5.32 -6.86
N PRO A 40 -9.70 -5.63 -8.10
CA PRO A 40 -10.75 -6.59 -8.45
C PRO A 40 -10.47 -8.00 -7.92
N ALA A 41 -11.53 -8.79 -7.69
CA ALA A 41 -11.42 -10.18 -7.31
C ALA A 41 -10.87 -11.03 -8.46
N ARG A 42 -9.65 -11.56 -8.32
CA ARG A 42 -8.99 -12.44 -9.30
C ARG A 42 -8.92 -13.87 -8.77
N ARG A 43 -8.99 -14.87 -9.64
CA ARG A 43 -8.82 -16.28 -9.23
C ARG A 43 -7.34 -16.69 -9.12
N ALA A 44 -6.49 -16.05 -9.93
CA ALA A 44 -5.05 -16.29 -9.94
C ALA A 44 -4.33 -15.28 -9.05
N ARG A 45 -3.50 -15.77 -8.11
CA ARG A 45 -2.65 -14.92 -7.26
C ARG A 45 -1.71 -14.04 -8.07
N SER A 46 -1.14 -14.56 -9.16
CA SER A 46 -0.22 -13.79 -10.00
C SER A 46 -0.92 -12.57 -10.62
N LEU A 47 -2.16 -12.71 -11.08
CA LEU A 47 -2.95 -11.59 -11.61
C LEU A 47 -3.28 -10.56 -10.53
N ALA A 48 -3.64 -11.00 -9.32
CA ALA A 48 -3.85 -10.10 -8.18
C ALA A 48 -2.55 -9.36 -7.80
N ARG A 49 -1.39 -10.01 -7.92
CA ARG A 49 -0.09 -9.38 -7.68
C ARG A 49 0.24 -8.35 -8.76
N THR A 50 0.05 -8.67 -10.04
CA THR A 50 0.28 -7.72 -11.13
C THR A 50 -0.59 -6.47 -10.99
N ASP A 51 -1.84 -6.64 -10.57
CA ASP A 51 -2.76 -5.53 -10.28
C ASP A 51 -2.27 -4.67 -9.10
N ALA A 52 -1.76 -5.30 -8.04
CA ALA A 52 -1.11 -4.65 -6.90
C ALA A 52 0.17 -3.88 -7.29
N GLU A 53 1.01 -4.49 -8.13
CA GLU A 53 2.26 -3.90 -8.63
C GLU A 53 1.98 -2.71 -9.54
N ALA A 54 1.04 -2.86 -10.48
CA ALA A 54 0.59 -1.78 -11.37
C ALA A 54 0.08 -0.58 -10.57
N HIS A 55 -0.69 -0.80 -9.50
CA HIS A 55 -1.15 0.27 -8.62
C HIS A 55 -0.01 0.91 -7.80
N SER A 56 0.96 0.12 -7.34
CA SER A 56 2.11 0.66 -6.59
C SER A 56 3.06 1.49 -7.47
N THR A 57 3.11 1.19 -8.78
CA THR A 57 4.00 1.85 -9.75
C THR A 57 3.31 3.00 -10.49
N ALA A 58 1.98 3.00 -10.59
CA ALA A 58 1.23 4.10 -11.16
C ALA A 58 1.00 5.18 -10.07
N PRO A 59 1.73 6.30 -10.09
CA PRO A 59 1.33 7.46 -9.30
C PRO A 59 -0.04 7.91 -9.84
N ALA A 60 -1.06 7.91 -8.96
CA ALA A 60 -2.43 8.27 -9.30
C ALA A 60 -2.58 9.72 -9.76
#